data_AF-A0A8J4ST76-F1
#
_entry.id   AF-A0A8J4ST76-F1
#
_cell.length_a   1.000
_cell.length_b   1.000
_cell.length_c   1.000
_cell.angle_alpha   90.00
_cell.angle_beta   90.00
_cell.angle_gamma   90.00
#
_symmetry.space_group_name_H-M   'P 1'
#
loop_
_entity.id
_entity.type
_entity.pdbx_description
1 polymer ?
#
loop_
_entity_poly.entity_id
_entity_poly.type
_entity_poly.pdbx_seq_one_letter_code
_entity_poly.pdbx_strand_id
1 'polypeptide(L)'
;MLYMALWSGPQCYLVSNDEFKQHRYTVGSQLGLQLSQWQAVRQIAFVRGRTKSYVAPLQHETRVQGTMATGWHIPYDNKALRRSYVPPNLWLCVRPHPVIDDSGA
;
A
#
# COMPACT_ATOMS: atom_id res chain seq x y z
N MET A 1 13.44 -15.43 8.10
CA MET A 1 12.63 -15.15 6.90
C MET A 1 12.70 -13.68 6.50
N LEU A 2 12.24 -12.73 7.33
CA LEU A 2 12.34 -11.29 7.03
C LEU A 2 13.77 -10.82 6.71
N TYR A 3 14.75 -11.22 7.52
CA TYR A 3 16.16 -10.91 7.27
C TYR A 3 16.61 -11.37 5.87
N MET A 4 16.34 -12.62 5.52
CA MET A 4 16.73 -13.17 4.22
C MET A 4 16.05 -12.43 3.06
N ALA A 5 14.74 -12.12 3.17
CA ALA A 5 14.02 -11.38 2.14
C ALA A 5 14.56 -9.96 1.94
N LEU A 6 14.90 -9.26 3.02
CA LEU A 6 15.52 -7.93 2.96
C LEU A 6 16.95 -7.98 2.42
N TRP A 7 17.73 -8.98 2.83
CA TRP A 7 19.11 -9.21 2.39
C TRP A 7 19.20 -9.56 0.90
N SER A 8 18.22 -10.32 0.37
CA SER A 8 18.11 -10.63 -1.05
C SER A 8 17.85 -9.40 -1.93
N GLY A 9 17.61 -8.23 -1.34
CA GLY A 9 17.50 -6.97 -2.05
C GLY A 9 16.06 -6.54 -2.37
N PRO A 10 15.91 -5.36 -2.99
CA PRO A 10 14.62 -4.68 -3.08
C PRO A 10 13.58 -5.40 -3.94
N GLN A 11 13.98 -6.28 -4.87
CA GLN A 11 13.07 -7.00 -5.77
C GLN A 11 12.62 -8.36 -5.23
N CYS A 12 13.06 -8.75 -4.03
CA CYS A 12 12.68 -10.02 -3.44
C CYS A 12 11.19 -10.03 -3.05
N TYR A 13 10.47 -11.06 -3.48
CA TYR A 13 9.11 -11.34 -3.02
C TYR A 13 9.13 -12.34 -1.88
N LEU A 14 8.21 -12.17 -0.93
CA LEU A 14 8.05 -13.06 0.19
C LEU A 14 6.69 -13.75 0.15
N VAL A 15 6.67 -15.07 0.08
CA VAL A 15 5.42 -15.85 0.15
C VAL A 15 5.15 -16.21 1.61
N SER A 16 4.14 -15.59 2.23
CA SER A 16 3.77 -15.85 3.62
C SER A 16 2.34 -15.41 3.91
N ASN A 17 1.71 -16.03 4.90
CA ASN A 17 0.43 -15.57 5.47
C ASN A 17 0.58 -14.80 6.78
N ASP A 18 1.79 -14.73 7.34
CA ASP A 18 2.12 -13.98 8.55
C ASP A 18 1.99 -12.46 8.30
N GLU A 19 1.44 -11.73 9.25
CA GLU A 19 1.29 -10.27 9.18
C GLU A 19 2.42 -9.51 9.89
N PHE A 20 3.40 -10.21 10.47
CA PHE A 20 4.56 -9.66 11.17
C PHE A 20 4.21 -8.60 12.23
N LYS A 21 3.06 -8.75 12.90
CA LYS A 21 2.57 -7.78 13.90
C LYS A 21 3.57 -7.60 15.04
N GLN A 22 4.11 -8.72 15.55
CA GLN A 22 5.10 -8.69 16.61
C GLN A 22 6.38 -7.98 16.18
N HIS A 23 6.93 -8.31 15.01
CA HIS A 23 8.13 -7.64 14.49
C HIS A 23 7.92 -6.13 14.31
N ARG A 24 6.78 -5.70 13.75
CA ARG A 24 6.45 -4.27 13.62
C ARG A 24 6.35 -3.56 14.97
N TYR A 25 5.84 -4.24 16.00
CA TYR A 25 5.77 -3.68 17.34
C TYR A 25 7.17 -3.53 17.96
N THR A 26 8.06 -4.51 17.77
CA THR A 26 9.41 -4.50 18.36
C THR A 26 10.34 -3.44 17.75
N VAL A 27 10.21 -3.13 16.46
CA VAL A 27 11.12 -2.22 15.75
C VAL A 27 10.79 -0.72 15.91
N GLY A 28 9.68 -0.39 16.59
CA GLY A 28 9.21 0.99 16.77
C GLY A 28 8.29 1.48 15.65
N SER A 29 7.65 2.64 15.87
CA SER A 29 6.55 3.14 15.01
C SER A 29 6.98 3.47 13.58
N GLN A 30 8.10 4.19 13.42
CA GLN A 30 8.59 4.62 12.10
C GLN A 30 9.04 3.42 11.25
N LEU A 31 9.88 2.55 11.81
CA LEU A 31 10.36 1.37 11.09
C LEU A 31 9.25 0.34 10.90
N GLY A 32 8.30 0.25 11.83
CA GLY A 32 7.08 -0.57 11.70
C GLY A 32 6.20 -0.11 10.54
N LEU A 33 6.09 1.20 10.32
CA LEU A 33 5.38 1.76 9.16
C LEU A 33 6.11 1.42 7.85
N GLN A 34 7.42 1.62 7.77
CA GLN A 34 8.23 1.26 6.60
C GLN A 34 8.16 -0.23 6.29
N LEU A 35 8.22 -1.08 7.32
CA LEU A 35 8.06 -2.52 7.19
C LEU A 35 6.68 -2.88 6.66
N SER A 36 5.62 -2.20 7.11
CA SER A 36 4.26 -2.44 6.59
C SER A 36 4.12 -2.04 5.11
N GLN A 37 4.73 -0.92 4.70
CA GLN A 37 4.75 -0.48 3.30
C GLN A 37 5.50 -1.46 2.41
N TRP A 38 6.69 -1.90 2.85
CA TRP A 38 7.46 -2.93 2.16
C TRP A 38 6.69 -4.25 2.06
N GLN A 39 6.05 -4.67 3.15
CA GLN A 39 5.24 -5.88 3.21
C GLN A 39 4.08 -5.84 2.22
N ALA A 40 3.40 -4.69 2.11
CA ALA A 40 2.27 -4.51 1.21
C ALA A 40 2.64 -4.70 -0.27
N VAL A 41 3.86 -4.33 -0.68
CA VAL A 41 4.34 -4.42 -2.07
C VAL A 41 5.17 -5.67 -2.36
N ARG A 42 5.65 -6.40 -1.34
CA ARG A 42 6.50 -7.60 -1.54
C ARG A 42 5.90 -8.91 -1.04
N GLN A 43 4.92 -8.87 -0.14
CA GLN A 43 4.33 -10.08 0.40
C GLN A 43 3.23 -10.63 -0.52
N ILE A 44 3.43 -11.86 -0.98
CA ILE A 44 2.42 -12.66 -1.66
C ILE A 44 1.74 -13.52 -0.59
N ALA A 45 0.46 -13.24 -0.36
CA ALA A 45 -0.33 -14.01 0.58
C ALA A 45 -1.04 -15.17 -0.11
N PHE A 46 -1.29 -16.25 0.61
CA PHE A 46 -1.98 -17.42 0.11
C PHE A 46 -3.37 -17.56 0.75
N VAL A 47 -4.42 -17.65 -0.06
CA VAL A 47 -5.78 -17.83 0.45
C VAL A 47 -6.17 -19.30 0.31
N ARG A 48 -6.47 -19.94 1.44
CA ARG A 48 -7.09 -21.28 1.46
C ARG A 48 -8.58 -21.13 1.17
N GLY A 49 -8.93 -21.15 -0.12
CA GLY A 49 -10.31 -21.32 -0.60
C GLY A 49 -10.57 -22.74 -1.14
N ARG A 50 -11.61 -22.90 -1.96
CA ARG A 50 -11.88 -24.14 -2.73
C ARG A 50 -10.80 -24.41 -3.78
N THR A 51 -10.21 -23.35 -4.33
CA THR A 51 -9.02 -23.38 -5.17
C THR A 51 -7.89 -22.64 -4.48
N LYS A 52 -6.66 -23.13 -4.66
CA LYS A 52 -5.45 -22.50 -4.13
C LYS A 52 -5.19 -21.21 -4.93
N SER A 53 -5.38 -20.05 -4.31
CA SER A 53 -5.17 -18.75 -4.96
C SER A 53 -4.12 -17.89 -4.22
N TYR A 54 -3.34 -17.14 -4.99
CA TYR A 54 -2.38 -16.17 -4.49
C TYR A 54 -2.96 -14.76 -4.56
N VAL A 55 -2.72 -13.97 -3.52
CA VAL A 55 -3.03 -12.54 -3.50
C VAL A 55 -1.79 -11.81 -3.98
N ALA A 56 -1.94 -11.11 -5.10
CA ALA A 56 -0.88 -10.29 -5.66
C ALA A 56 -0.55 -9.13 -4.69
N PRO A 57 0.73 -8.73 -4.61
CA PRO A 57 1.12 -7.57 -3.82
C PRO A 57 0.60 -6.28 -4.47
N LEU A 58 0.58 -5.19 -3.71
CA LEU A 58 0.23 -3.88 -4.24
C LEU A 58 1.25 -3.44 -5.29
N GLN A 59 0.75 -2.98 -6.44
CA GLN A 59 1.59 -2.44 -7.51
C GLN A 59 1.99 -0.99 -7.28
N HIS A 60 1.24 -0.27 -6.44
CA HIS A 60 1.43 1.15 -6.20
C HIS A 60 1.45 1.44 -4.70
N GLU A 61 2.31 2.37 -4.31
CA GLU A 61 2.35 2.87 -2.95
C GLU A 61 1.08 3.66 -2.64
N THR A 62 0.49 3.38 -1.50
CA THR A 62 -0.85 3.82 -1.11
C THR A 62 -0.69 4.95 -0.11
N ARG A 63 -0.20 6.09 -0.63
CA ARG A 63 0.04 7.32 0.11
C ARG A 63 -0.72 8.46 -0.55
N VAL A 64 -0.84 9.57 0.16
CA VAL A 64 -1.37 10.79 -0.43
C VAL A 64 -0.45 11.18 -1.60
N GLN A 65 -1.03 11.25 -2.79
CA GLN A 65 -0.32 11.56 -4.03
C GLN A 65 -1.01 12.75 -4.69
N GLY A 66 -0.27 13.75 -5.12
CA GLY A 66 -0.88 14.86 -5.84
C GLY A 66 -0.06 16.12 -5.88
N THR A 67 -0.51 17.03 -6.73
CA THR A 67 -0.03 18.41 -6.83
C THR A 67 -1.21 19.34 -7.05
N MET A 68 -1.04 20.63 -6.83
CA MET A 68 -2.11 21.61 -7.12
C MET A 68 -2.51 21.64 -8.59
N ALA A 69 -1.64 21.22 -9.52
CA ALA A 69 -1.93 21.15 -10.94
C ALA A 69 -2.68 19.88 -11.35
N THR A 70 -2.29 18.72 -10.81
CA THR A 70 -2.86 17.41 -11.19
C THR A 70 -4.03 16.96 -10.31
N GLY A 71 -4.21 17.61 -9.16
CA GLY A 71 -5.12 17.19 -8.12
C GLY A 71 -4.49 16.24 -7.10
N TRP A 72 -5.28 15.90 -6.08
CA TRP A 72 -4.91 15.08 -4.94
C TRP A 72 -5.65 13.76 -4.95
N HIS A 73 -4.94 12.68 -4.63
CA HIS A 73 -5.43 11.34 -4.40
C HIS A 73 -5.12 10.99 -2.95
N ILE A 74 -6.16 10.87 -2.14
CA ILE A 74 -6.06 10.63 -0.69
C ILE A 74 -6.71 9.28 -0.39
N PRO A 75 -5.94 8.27 0.06
CA PRO A 75 -6.54 7.00 0.47
C PRO A 75 -7.32 7.18 1.77
N TYR A 76 -8.53 6.61 1.87
CA TYR A 76 -9.36 6.68 3.07
C TYR A 76 -9.89 5.31 3.47
N ASP A 77 -10.12 5.14 4.78
CA ASP A 77 -10.52 3.86 5.35
C ASP A 77 -12.06 3.73 5.46
N ASN A 78 -12.61 2.68 4.87
CA ASN A 78 -14.02 2.30 5.03
C ASN A 78 -14.28 1.32 6.18
N LYS A 79 -13.27 1.05 7.02
CA LYS A 79 -13.33 0.08 8.13
C LYS A 79 -13.59 -1.36 7.66
N ALA A 80 -13.42 -1.66 6.37
CA ALA A 80 -13.51 -3.03 5.89
C ALA A 80 -12.38 -3.88 6.49
N LEU A 81 -12.69 -5.15 6.79
CA LEU A 81 -11.70 -6.08 7.30
C LEU A 81 -10.62 -6.32 6.25
N ARG A 82 -9.38 -5.97 6.59
CA ARG A 82 -8.20 -6.20 5.75
C ARG A 82 -7.01 -6.62 6.61
N ARG A 83 -5.99 -7.17 5.96
CA ARG A 83 -4.72 -7.48 6.63
C ARG A 83 -4.11 -6.20 7.19
N SER A 84 -3.50 -6.27 8.37
CA SER A 84 -3.05 -5.07 9.09
C SER A 84 -1.90 -4.29 8.44
N TYR A 85 -1.29 -4.82 7.40
CA TYR A 85 -0.27 -4.15 6.59
C TYR A 85 -0.81 -3.66 5.25
N VAL A 86 -2.03 -4.06 4.87
CA VAL A 86 -2.66 -3.63 3.63
C VAL A 86 -3.32 -2.27 3.89
N PRO A 87 -2.90 -1.21 3.19
CA PRO A 87 -3.51 0.11 3.29
C PRO A 87 -4.90 0.14 2.66
N PRO A 88 -5.68 1.22 2.90
CA PRO A 88 -6.99 1.36 2.29
C PRO A 88 -6.92 1.38 0.76
N ASN A 89 -7.91 0.77 0.11
CA ASN A 89 -8.00 0.72 -1.36
C ASN A 89 -9.06 1.69 -1.92
N LEU A 90 -9.66 2.52 -1.07
CA LEU A 90 -10.56 3.57 -1.50
C LEU A 90 -9.83 4.90 -1.53
N TRP A 91 -10.11 5.68 -2.57
CA TRP A 91 -9.42 6.91 -2.87
C TRP A 91 -10.40 8.05 -3.02
N LEU A 92 -10.09 9.15 -2.34
CA LEU A 92 -10.71 10.44 -2.57
C LEU A 92 -9.88 11.17 -3.64
N CYS A 93 -10.51 11.50 -4.75
CA CYS A 93 -9.88 12.20 -5.86
C CYS A 93 -10.38 13.65 -5.88
N VAL A 94 -9.48 14.60 -5.61
CA VAL A 94 -9.75 16.04 -5.70
C VAL A 94 -9.04 16.55 -6.94
N ARG A 95 -9.77 17.10 -7.91
CA ARG A 95 -9.15 17.72 -9.10
C ARG A 95 -9.38 19.23 -9.05
N PRO A 96 -8.37 20.04 -9.40
CA PRO A 96 -8.60 21.46 -9.62
C PRO A 96 -9.61 21.63 -10.75
N HIS A 97 -10.56 22.53 -10.57
CA HIS A 97 -11.46 22.90 -11.65
C HIS A 97 -10.61 23.59 -12.73
N PRO A 98 -10.67 23.16 -14.00
CA PRO A 98 -9.98 23.87 -15.06
C PRO A 98 -10.54 25.29 -15.13
N VAL A 99 -9.70 26.28 -14.89
CA VAL A 99 -10.01 27.67 -15.22
C VAL A 99 -9.95 27.73 -16.75
N ILE A 100 -11.11 27.74 -17.39
CA ILE A 100 -11.21 28.06 -18.82
C ILE A 100 -11.03 29.57 -18.89
N ASP A 101 -9.86 30.03 -19.32
CA ASP A 101 -9.66 31.44 -19.66
C ASP A 101 -10.48 31.75 -20.92
N ASP A 102 -11.68 32.30 -20.73
CA ASP A 102 -12.49 32.92 -21.79
C ASP A 102 -11.94 34.31 -22.16
N SER A 103 -10.63 34.46 -22.32
CA SER A 103 -10.01 35.69 -22.83
C SER A 103 -9.72 35.54 -24.33
N GLY A 104 -10.80 35.59 -25.11
CA GLY A 104 -10.79 35.63 -26.56
C GLY A 104 -11.88 36.57 -27.08
N ALA A 105 -11.70 37.87 -26.86
CA ALA A 105 -12.36 38.96 -27.59
C ALA A 105 -11.51 40.23 -27.51
#